data_AF-A0A1F0C986-F1
#
_entry.id   AF-A0A1F0C986-F1
#
_cell.length_a   1.000
_cell.length_b   1.000
_cell.length_c   1.000
_cell.angle_alpha   90.00
_cell.angle_beta   90.00
_cell.angle_gamma   90.00
#
_symmetry.space_group_name_H-M   'P 1'
#
loop_
_entity.id
_entity.type
_entity.pdbx_description
1 polymer ?
#
loop_
_entity_poly.entity_id
_entity_poly.type
_entity_poly.pdbx_seq_one_letter_code
_entity_poly.pdbx_strand_id
1 'polypeptide(L)'
;MIENYLEKDILNQIKLLTLCYDYYPSITLDKSCHQLGLSELLIRKYCHDLTTLFNSQLSLNIEKSTIVYQSNGVTREQAFKYIYHQSHVLQLLKFLITNDSGRLPLTYFSEKFGLSCATAYRIRKHISPLLEKLGFQIVKNTITGDEYRIRYLIAFLNAQFGIEVYPMSKMDKLLIKRLLLEHSTTFTASHYFPNTFIFFDTLLSLSWKRINYNVVVPYSSLFTELQNIFIYDTLQYCVKNVIIDSFKINLKKDDIDYIFLAYLTSHNSFSNPNWTEKRIDNVIAIFENYPKFQKLLQPLKDALPLSGSYHDELVKVAIFFSEHLF
;
A
#
# COMPACT_ATOMS: atom_id res chain seq x y z
N MET A 1 9.63 5.13 -0.45
CA MET A 1 10.39 5.08 0.83
C MET A 1 11.09 3.73 1.02
N ILE A 2 10.36 2.60 0.96
CA ILE A 2 10.96 1.25 1.04
C ILE A 2 11.85 0.97 -0.18
N GLU A 3 11.49 1.52 -1.33
CA GLU A 3 12.22 1.43 -2.60
C GLU A 3 13.71 1.80 -2.45
N ASN A 4 14.04 2.74 -1.56
CA ASN A 4 15.42 3.18 -1.32
C ASN A 4 16.29 2.12 -0.63
N TYR A 5 15.68 1.08 -0.09
CA TYR A 5 16.35 -0.04 0.59
C TYR A 5 16.37 -1.31 -0.27
N LEU A 6 15.76 -1.29 -1.45
CA LEU A 6 15.73 -2.44 -2.35
C LEU A 6 17.06 -2.62 -3.07
N GLU A 7 17.30 -3.84 -3.54
CA GLU A 7 18.48 -4.19 -4.31
C GLU A 7 18.54 -3.37 -5.60
N LYS A 8 19.74 -2.87 -5.94
CA LYS A 8 19.94 -2.05 -7.15
C LYS A 8 19.49 -2.76 -8.42
N ASP A 9 19.70 -4.06 -8.51
CA ASP A 9 19.28 -4.86 -9.67
C ASP A 9 17.75 -4.84 -9.85
N ILE A 10 16.98 -4.97 -8.76
CA ILE A 10 15.51 -4.86 -8.78
C ILE A 10 15.08 -3.48 -9.27
N LEU A 11 15.67 -2.42 -8.71
CA LEU A 11 15.34 -1.04 -9.08
C LEU A 11 15.71 -0.74 -10.55
N ASN A 12 16.85 -1.22 -11.03
CA ASN A 12 17.29 -1.03 -12.41
C ASN A 12 16.40 -1.79 -13.39
N GLN A 13 15.98 -3.01 -13.05
CA GLN A 13 15.01 -3.77 -13.84
C GLN A 13 13.66 -3.05 -13.93
N ILE A 14 13.13 -2.52 -12.82
CA ILE A 14 11.90 -1.70 -12.82
C ILE A 14 12.05 -0.46 -13.70
N LYS A 15 13.19 0.24 -13.62
CA LYS A 15 13.47 1.43 -14.43
C LYS A 15 13.58 1.09 -15.92
N LEU A 16 14.28 0.01 -16.27
CA LEU A 16 14.38 -0.47 -17.64
C LEU A 16 13.01 -0.82 -18.20
N LEU A 17 12.21 -1.57 -17.43
CA LEU A 17 10.89 -1.95 -17.88
C LEU A 17 9.93 -0.76 -18.00
N THR A 18 10.00 0.21 -17.07
CA THR A 18 9.30 1.49 -17.17
C THR A 18 9.65 2.20 -18.47
N LEU A 19 10.94 2.27 -18.78
CA LEU A 19 11.42 2.90 -20.00
C LEU A 19 10.90 2.19 -21.27
N CYS A 20 10.85 0.86 -21.27
CA CYS A 20 10.27 0.09 -22.38
C CYS A 20 8.77 0.35 -22.55
N TYR A 21 8.02 0.55 -21.46
CA TYR A 21 6.60 0.93 -21.54
C TYR A 21 6.42 2.32 -22.13
N ASP A 22 7.24 3.29 -21.72
CA ASP A 22 7.13 4.68 -22.15
C ASP A 22 7.49 4.85 -23.65
N TYR A 23 8.36 3.98 -24.18
CA TYR A 23 8.79 3.97 -25.60
C TYR A 23 8.30 2.76 -26.39
N TYR A 24 7.14 2.19 -26.03
CA TYR A 24 6.57 1.05 -26.72
C TYR A 24 6.42 1.29 -28.25
N PRO A 25 6.76 0.31 -29.12
CA PRO A 25 7.17 -1.07 -28.82
C PRO A 25 8.70 -1.28 -28.70
N SER A 26 9.52 -0.24 -28.84
CA SER A 26 10.97 -0.43 -28.93
C SER A 26 11.79 0.80 -28.55
N ILE A 27 12.99 0.58 -28.01
CA ILE A 27 13.94 1.65 -27.66
C ILE A 27 15.37 1.23 -27.99
N THR A 28 16.19 2.17 -28.47
CA THR A 28 17.61 1.89 -28.77
C THR A 28 18.42 1.64 -27.49
N LEU A 29 19.47 0.83 -27.61
CA LEU A 29 20.38 0.56 -26.50
C LEU A 29 21.09 1.84 -26.02
N ASP A 30 21.54 2.67 -26.96
CA ASP A 30 22.21 3.95 -26.66
C ASP A 30 21.34 4.85 -25.78
N LYS A 31 20.08 5.06 -26.19
CA LYS A 31 19.12 5.86 -25.43
C LYS A 31 18.84 5.27 -24.04
N SER A 32 18.70 3.94 -23.97
CA SER A 32 18.51 3.22 -22.71
C SER A 32 19.69 3.41 -21.76
N CYS A 33 20.92 3.27 -22.28
CA CYS A 33 22.15 3.47 -21.50
C CYS A 33 22.23 4.91 -20.98
N HIS A 34 21.99 5.90 -21.84
CA HIS A 34 22.03 7.31 -21.49
C HIS A 34 20.98 7.67 -20.42
N GLN A 35 19.72 7.27 -20.60
CA GLN A 35 18.64 7.64 -19.67
C GLN A 35 18.73 6.92 -18.32
N LEU A 36 19.24 5.69 -18.30
CA LEU A 36 19.37 4.92 -17.06
C LEU A 36 20.73 5.10 -16.36
N GLY A 37 21.73 5.67 -17.04
CA GLY A 37 23.10 5.76 -16.54
C GLY A 37 23.74 4.38 -16.36
N LEU A 38 23.39 3.41 -17.22
CA LEU A 38 23.85 2.02 -17.14
C LEU A 38 24.70 1.67 -18.37
N SER A 39 25.66 0.76 -18.17
CA SER A 39 26.42 0.19 -19.30
C SER A 39 25.53 -0.70 -20.17
N GLU A 40 25.86 -0.80 -21.46
CA GLU A 40 25.16 -1.69 -22.39
C GLU A 40 25.16 -3.16 -21.91
N LEU A 41 26.26 -3.62 -21.31
CA LEU A 41 26.36 -4.97 -20.73
C LEU A 41 25.27 -5.22 -19.66
N LEU A 42 25.03 -4.24 -18.79
CA LEU A 42 24.00 -4.33 -17.76
C LEU A 42 22.60 -4.29 -18.37
N ILE A 43 22.37 -3.45 -19.37
CA ILE A 43 21.07 -3.41 -20.08
C ILE A 43 20.79 -4.78 -20.71
N ARG A 44 21.76 -5.36 -21.42
CA ARG A 44 21.65 -6.70 -22.03
C ARG A 44 21.36 -7.78 -20.99
N LYS A 45 22.08 -7.76 -19.86
CA LYS A 45 21.83 -8.66 -18.72
C LYS A 45 20.39 -8.53 -18.24
N TYR A 46 19.92 -7.31 -17.95
CA TYR A 46 18.56 -7.11 -17.43
C TYR A 46 17.47 -7.47 -18.45
N CYS A 47 17.67 -7.23 -19.75
CA CYS A 47 16.77 -7.72 -20.79
C CYS A 47 16.65 -9.25 -20.77
N HIS A 48 17.78 -9.95 -20.63
CA HIS A 48 17.80 -11.41 -20.51
C HIS A 48 17.10 -11.86 -19.22
N ASP A 49 17.49 -11.34 -18.06
CA ASP A 49 16.92 -11.69 -16.76
C ASP A 49 15.40 -11.50 -16.74
N LEU A 50 14.90 -10.38 -17.27
CA LEU A 50 13.47 -10.09 -17.35
C LEU A 50 12.75 -11.04 -18.30
N THR A 51 13.31 -11.32 -19.48
CA THR A 51 12.73 -12.28 -20.44
C THR A 51 12.63 -13.68 -19.83
N THR A 52 13.66 -14.09 -19.09
CA THR A 52 13.67 -15.36 -18.35
C THR A 52 12.64 -15.37 -17.23
N LEU A 53 12.55 -14.28 -16.44
CA LEU A 53 11.60 -14.15 -15.33
C LEU A 53 10.14 -14.30 -15.78
N PHE A 54 9.77 -13.70 -16.91
CA PHE A 54 8.38 -13.70 -17.39
C PHE A 54 8.02 -14.90 -18.27
N ASN A 55 8.97 -15.80 -18.57
CA ASN A 55 8.75 -17.08 -19.24
C ASN A 55 7.64 -17.05 -20.31
N SER A 56 7.85 -16.31 -21.40
CA SER A 56 6.94 -16.09 -22.57
C SER A 56 5.77 -15.11 -22.38
N GLN A 57 5.48 -14.65 -21.17
CA GLN A 57 4.43 -13.66 -20.95
C GLN A 57 4.86 -12.23 -21.32
N LEU A 58 6.16 -11.96 -21.25
CA LEU A 58 6.80 -10.70 -21.62
C LEU A 58 8.23 -10.99 -22.07
N SER A 59 8.68 -10.33 -23.13
CA SER A 59 10.06 -10.44 -23.63
C SER A 59 10.67 -9.08 -23.96
N LEU A 60 11.99 -8.99 -23.75
CA LEU A 60 12.84 -7.86 -24.10
C LEU A 60 13.98 -8.38 -24.97
N ASN A 61 13.72 -8.51 -26.27
CA ASN A 61 14.69 -9.02 -27.23
C ASN A 61 15.52 -7.87 -27.82
N ILE A 62 16.78 -8.13 -28.16
CA ILE A 62 17.65 -7.11 -28.75
C ILE A 62 17.90 -7.44 -30.22
N GLU A 63 17.41 -6.56 -31.10
CA GLU A 63 17.53 -6.68 -32.55
C GLU A 63 18.25 -5.44 -33.10
N LYS A 64 19.40 -5.63 -33.76
CA LYS A 64 20.19 -4.53 -34.38
C LYS A 64 20.37 -3.32 -33.44
N SER A 65 20.75 -3.57 -32.19
CA SER A 65 20.95 -2.56 -31.14
C SER A 65 19.68 -1.82 -30.65
N THR A 66 18.52 -2.40 -30.91
CA THR A 66 17.22 -1.94 -30.42
C THR A 66 16.62 -3.00 -29.51
N ILE A 67 16.17 -2.60 -28.33
CA ILE A 67 15.37 -3.42 -27.43
C ILE A 67 13.93 -3.40 -27.97
N VAL A 68 13.41 -4.57 -28.33
CA VAL A 68 12.03 -4.80 -28.78
C VAL A 68 11.26 -5.43 -27.63
N TYR A 69 10.18 -4.77 -27.22
CA TYR A 69 9.30 -5.24 -26.16
C TYR A 69 8.09 -5.96 -26.75
N GLN A 70 7.77 -7.12 -26.19
CA GLN A 70 6.53 -7.86 -26.51
C GLN A 70 5.89 -8.31 -25.20
N SER A 71 4.56 -8.22 -25.10
CA SER A 71 3.79 -8.70 -23.95
C SER A 71 2.52 -9.42 -24.38
N ASN A 72 2.28 -10.55 -23.73
CA ASN A 72 1.14 -11.42 -23.93
C ASN A 72 0.15 -11.26 -22.76
N GLY A 73 -0.35 -10.05 -22.58
CA GLY A 73 -1.42 -9.75 -21.62
C GLY A 73 -0.98 -9.49 -20.18
N VAL A 74 0.33 -9.36 -19.92
CA VAL A 74 0.83 -8.92 -18.60
C VAL A 74 0.72 -7.41 -18.49
N THR A 75 0.00 -6.94 -17.47
CA THR A 75 -0.10 -5.51 -17.19
C THR A 75 1.18 -4.99 -16.56
N ARG A 76 1.44 -3.68 -16.70
CA ARG A 76 2.58 -3.01 -16.05
C ARG A 76 2.66 -3.28 -14.55
N GLU A 77 1.52 -3.21 -13.87
CA GLU A 77 1.43 -3.46 -12.43
C GLU A 77 1.83 -4.90 -12.07
N GLN A 78 1.31 -5.88 -12.81
CA GLN A 78 1.67 -7.29 -12.61
C GLN A 78 3.16 -7.51 -12.84
N ALA A 79 3.70 -6.96 -13.92
CA ALA A 79 5.12 -7.08 -14.24
C ALA A 79 6.01 -6.52 -13.12
N PHE A 80 5.67 -5.36 -12.58
CA PHE A 80 6.43 -4.76 -11.47
C PHE A 80 6.38 -5.62 -10.21
N LYS A 81 5.19 -6.15 -9.85
CA LYS A 81 5.03 -7.05 -8.70
C LYS A 81 5.89 -8.32 -8.85
N TYR A 82 5.94 -8.93 -10.04
CA TYR A 82 6.81 -10.08 -10.29
C TYR A 82 8.29 -9.78 -10.07
N ILE A 83 8.76 -8.61 -10.50
CA ILE A 83 10.14 -8.16 -10.25
C ILE A 83 10.36 -7.95 -8.75
N TYR A 84 9.47 -7.24 -8.06
CA TYR A 84 9.57 -7.02 -6.61
C TYR A 84 9.57 -8.31 -5.79
N HIS A 85 8.89 -9.37 -6.23
CA HIS A 85 8.92 -10.67 -5.57
C HIS A 85 10.32 -11.27 -5.43
N GLN A 86 11.25 -10.90 -6.31
CA GLN A 86 12.66 -11.33 -6.26
C GLN A 86 13.49 -10.61 -5.19
N SER A 87 12.97 -9.55 -4.57
CA SER A 87 13.70 -8.77 -3.56
C SER A 87 13.80 -9.50 -2.22
N HIS A 88 15.03 -9.82 -1.80
CA HIS A 88 15.29 -10.40 -0.49
C HIS A 88 14.97 -9.42 0.65
N VAL A 89 15.08 -8.12 0.41
CA VAL A 89 14.66 -7.08 1.37
C VAL A 89 13.16 -7.19 1.67
N LEU A 90 12.34 -7.26 0.63
CA LEU A 90 10.89 -7.40 0.78
C LEU A 90 10.50 -8.76 1.40
N GLN A 91 11.17 -9.84 0.99
CA GLN A 91 10.96 -11.16 1.60
C GLN A 91 11.40 -11.19 3.07
N LEU A 92 12.44 -10.45 3.45
CA LEU A 92 12.86 -10.32 4.83
C LEU A 92 11.81 -9.58 5.66
N LEU A 93 11.23 -8.50 5.15
CA LEU A 93 10.13 -7.80 5.83
C LEU A 93 8.95 -8.74 6.08
N LYS A 94 8.53 -9.51 5.07
CA LYS A 94 7.50 -10.55 5.23
C LYS A 94 7.88 -11.58 6.29
N PHE A 95 9.13 -12.05 6.30
CA PHE A 95 9.63 -12.98 7.33
C PHE A 95 9.56 -12.38 8.73
N LEU A 96 10.03 -11.15 8.93
CA LEU A 96 10.03 -10.49 10.23
C LEU A 96 8.61 -10.20 10.73
N ILE A 97 7.64 -9.97 9.85
CA ILE A 97 6.23 -9.79 10.24
C ILE A 97 5.58 -11.12 10.62
N THR A 98 5.87 -12.21 9.90
CA THR A 98 5.20 -13.52 10.07
C THR A 98 5.88 -14.43 11.09
N ASN A 99 7.11 -14.10 11.52
CA ASN A 99 7.81 -14.81 12.58
C ASN A 99 7.29 -14.37 13.96
N ASP A 100 5.97 -14.47 14.14
CA ASP A 100 5.27 -14.19 15.38
C ASP A 100 5.88 -15.05 16.48
N SER A 101 6.40 -14.44 17.55
CA SER A 101 7.23 -15.00 18.66
C SER A 101 8.75 -15.11 18.46
N GLY A 102 9.28 -14.78 17.28
CA GLY A 102 10.72 -14.72 17.03
C GLY A 102 11.43 -16.08 17.16
N ARG A 103 10.67 -17.17 17.02
CA ARG A 103 11.16 -18.55 17.17
C ARG A 103 12.10 -18.95 16.05
N LEU A 104 11.85 -18.46 14.83
CA LEU A 104 12.70 -18.81 13.70
C LEU A 104 13.98 -17.97 13.71
N PRO A 105 15.16 -18.60 13.67
CA PRO A 105 16.43 -17.90 13.53
C PRO A 105 16.56 -17.29 12.13
N LEU A 106 17.46 -16.31 11.97
CA LEU A 106 17.72 -15.71 10.66
C LEU A 106 18.38 -16.70 9.69
N THR A 107 18.99 -17.77 10.20
CA THR A 107 19.54 -18.88 9.39
C THR A 107 18.46 -19.59 8.58
N TYR A 108 17.26 -19.75 9.15
CA TYR A 108 16.11 -20.29 8.43
C TYR A 108 15.74 -19.43 7.21
N PHE A 109 15.74 -18.11 7.38
CA PHE A 109 15.53 -17.18 6.28
C PHE A 109 16.64 -17.32 5.22
N SER A 110 17.92 -17.39 5.65
CA SER A 110 19.02 -17.49 4.69
C SER A 110 18.95 -18.77 3.86
N GLU A 111 18.66 -19.91 4.48
CA GLU A 111 18.52 -21.19 3.77
C GLU A 111 17.35 -21.17 2.78
N LYS A 112 16.19 -20.66 3.22
CA LYS A 112 14.97 -20.58 2.40
C LYS A 112 15.17 -19.77 1.12
N PHE A 113 16.00 -18.73 1.16
CA PHE A 113 16.25 -17.83 0.03
C PHE A 113 17.63 -18.01 -0.60
N GLY A 114 18.35 -19.10 -0.30
CA GLY A 114 19.65 -19.41 -0.93
C GLY A 114 20.74 -18.37 -0.62
N LEU A 115 20.68 -17.71 0.53
CA LEU A 115 21.62 -16.68 0.95
C LEU A 115 22.66 -17.24 1.92
N SER A 116 23.85 -16.64 1.94
CA SER A 116 24.74 -16.83 3.08
C SER A 116 24.17 -16.18 4.34
N CYS A 117 24.48 -16.73 5.52
CA CYS A 117 24.11 -16.13 6.81
C CYS A 117 24.58 -14.68 6.90
N ALA A 118 25.82 -14.39 6.49
CA ALA A 118 26.39 -13.04 6.50
C ALA A 118 25.60 -12.06 5.60
N THR A 119 25.08 -12.52 4.46
CA THR A 119 24.21 -11.72 3.60
C THR A 119 22.89 -11.41 4.29
N ALA A 120 22.23 -12.41 4.89
CA ALA A 120 20.97 -12.20 5.61
C ALA A 120 21.11 -11.19 6.76
N TYR A 121 22.18 -11.27 7.56
CA TYR A 121 22.46 -10.29 8.62
C TYR A 121 22.72 -8.88 8.08
N ARG A 122 23.42 -8.75 6.94
CA ARG A 122 23.62 -7.45 6.27
C ARG A 122 22.30 -6.85 5.80
N ILE A 123 21.41 -7.64 5.20
CA ILE A 123 20.08 -7.17 4.78
C ILE A 123 19.28 -6.71 6.01
N ARG A 124 19.24 -7.51 7.08
CA ARG A 124 18.56 -7.14 8.34
C ARG A 124 19.08 -5.82 8.92
N LYS A 125 20.40 -5.64 8.94
CA LYS A 125 21.02 -4.39 9.40
C LYS A 125 20.66 -3.22 8.48
N HIS A 126 20.67 -3.44 7.16
CA HIS A 126 20.37 -2.41 6.18
C HIS A 126 18.95 -1.86 6.30
N ILE A 127 17.95 -2.70 6.61
CA ILE A 127 16.55 -2.27 6.75
C ILE A 127 16.22 -1.66 8.12
N SER A 128 17.11 -1.73 9.11
CA SER A 128 16.80 -1.27 10.48
C SER A 128 16.45 0.23 10.53
N PRO A 129 17.17 1.15 9.83
CA PRO A 129 16.82 2.57 9.82
C PRO A 129 15.44 2.87 9.22
N LEU A 130 15.00 2.09 8.21
CA LEU A 130 13.66 2.19 7.65
C LEU A 130 12.60 1.86 8.70
N LEU A 131 12.81 0.75 9.43
CA LEU A 131 11.88 0.28 10.45
C LEU A 131 11.80 1.28 11.62
N GLU A 132 12.93 1.82 12.07
CA GLU A 132 12.96 2.86 13.10
C GLU A 132 12.20 4.11 12.67
N LYS A 133 12.37 4.57 11.42
CA LYS A 133 11.63 5.71 10.86
C LYS A 133 10.12 5.46 10.84
N LEU A 134 9.69 4.23 10.61
CA LEU A 134 8.29 3.81 10.65
C LEU A 134 7.75 3.64 12.08
N GLY A 135 8.60 3.77 13.09
CA GLY A 135 8.25 3.55 14.51
C GLY A 135 8.21 2.08 14.91
N PHE A 136 8.97 1.23 14.23
CA PHE A 136 9.14 -0.17 14.55
C PHE A 136 10.51 -0.45 15.18
N GLN A 137 10.59 -1.58 15.87
CA GLN A 137 11.83 -2.17 16.34
C GLN A 137 11.90 -3.62 15.87
N ILE A 138 13.12 -4.17 15.81
CA ILE A 138 13.31 -5.61 15.61
C ILE A 138 13.72 -6.24 16.93
N VAL A 139 12.82 -7.00 17.54
CA VAL A 139 13.13 -7.83 18.72
C VAL A 139 13.32 -9.27 18.25
N LYS A 140 14.52 -9.82 18.46
CA LYS A 140 14.97 -11.08 17.83
C LYS A 140 14.85 -11.00 16.30
N ASN A 141 13.91 -11.71 15.70
CA ASN A 141 13.62 -11.71 14.26
C ASN A 141 12.15 -11.41 14.00
N THR A 142 11.59 -10.47 14.76
CA THR A 142 10.20 -10.05 14.67
C THR A 142 10.10 -8.54 14.68
N ILE A 143 9.26 -7.97 13.82
CA ILE A 143 8.91 -6.54 13.88
C ILE A 143 7.94 -6.32 15.04
N THR A 144 8.27 -5.36 15.90
CA THR A 144 7.44 -4.94 17.03
C THR A 144 7.17 -3.44 16.96
N GLY A 145 5.99 -3.01 17.37
CA GLY A 145 5.55 -1.61 17.38
C GLY A 145 4.03 -1.55 17.44
N ASP A 146 3.47 -0.38 17.17
CA ASP A 146 2.01 -0.21 17.16
C ASP A 146 1.36 -1.10 16.09
N GLU A 147 0.41 -1.94 16.50
CA GLU A 147 -0.22 -2.93 15.62
C GLU A 147 -0.91 -2.30 14.41
N TYR A 148 -1.52 -1.11 14.54
CA TYR A 148 -2.12 -0.42 13.40
C TYR A 148 -1.06 -0.11 12.34
N ARG A 149 0.15 0.31 12.73
CA ARG A 149 1.24 0.56 11.77
C ARG A 149 1.73 -0.72 11.12
N ILE A 150 1.82 -1.83 11.86
CA ILE A 150 2.18 -3.14 11.30
C ILE A 150 1.17 -3.54 10.23
N ARG A 151 -0.14 -3.36 10.49
CA ARG A 151 -1.18 -3.63 9.50
C ARG A 151 -1.05 -2.77 8.25
N TYR A 152 -0.70 -1.49 8.39
CA TYR A 152 -0.42 -0.60 7.26
C TYR A 152 0.83 -1.02 6.48
N LEU A 153 1.90 -1.44 7.16
CA LEU A 153 3.07 -1.98 6.49
C LEU A 153 2.70 -3.23 5.69
N ILE A 154 1.90 -4.15 6.24
CA ILE A 154 1.42 -5.35 5.53
C ILE A 154 0.61 -4.95 4.29
N ALA A 155 -0.36 -4.04 4.44
CA ALA A 155 -1.19 -3.59 3.34
C ALA A 155 -0.37 -2.90 2.25
N PHE A 156 0.63 -2.09 2.64
CA PHE A 156 1.53 -1.41 1.71
C PHE A 156 2.39 -2.42 0.95
N LEU A 157 2.96 -3.41 1.65
CA LEU A 157 3.73 -4.50 1.03
C LEU A 157 2.91 -5.24 -0.03
N ASN A 158 1.65 -5.52 0.26
CA ASN A 158 0.76 -6.18 -0.69
C ASN A 158 0.40 -5.26 -1.88
N ALA A 159 -0.10 -4.06 -1.59
CA ALA A 159 -0.60 -3.16 -2.63
C ALA A 159 0.50 -2.69 -3.59
N GLN A 160 1.62 -2.23 -3.04
CA GLN A 160 2.71 -1.61 -3.80
C GLN A 160 3.64 -2.65 -4.44
N PHE A 161 3.97 -3.72 -3.72
CA PHE A 161 4.99 -4.68 -4.14
C PHE A 161 4.47 -6.08 -4.47
N GLY A 162 3.18 -6.36 -4.22
CA GLY A 162 2.60 -7.69 -4.40
C GLY A 162 3.01 -8.69 -3.31
N ILE A 163 3.66 -8.24 -2.24
CA ILE A 163 4.18 -9.12 -1.19
C ILE A 163 3.05 -9.46 -0.22
N GLU A 164 2.32 -10.53 -0.53
CA GLU A 164 1.24 -11.04 0.30
C GLU A 164 1.80 -11.64 1.61
N VAL A 165 1.70 -10.89 2.71
CA VAL A 165 2.05 -11.38 4.06
C VAL A 165 0.99 -12.34 4.57
N TYR A 166 -0.29 -11.95 4.44
CA TYR A 166 -1.44 -12.78 4.73
C TYR A 166 -2.30 -12.94 3.47
N PRO A 167 -2.37 -14.15 2.87
CA PRO A 167 -3.16 -14.36 1.66
C PRO A 167 -4.64 -14.08 1.86
N MET A 168 -5.27 -13.45 0.87
CA MET A 168 -6.70 -13.16 0.90
C MET A 168 -7.51 -14.37 0.39
N SER A 169 -8.20 -15.04 1.31
CA SER A 169 -9.02 -16.21 1.00
C SER A 169 -10.27 -15.83 0.21
N LYS A 170 -10.95 -16.82 -0.40
CA LYS A 170 -12.25 -16.61 -1.07
C LYS A 170 -13.28 -16.01 -0.11
N MET A 171 -13.26 -16.43 1.15
CA MET A 171 -14.19 -15.93 2.17
C MET A 171 -13.91 -14.46 2.51
N ASP A 172 -12.63 -14.10 2.66
CA ASP A 172 -12.24 -12.71 2.92
C ASP A 172 -12.79 -11.77 1.82
N LYS A 173 -12.58 -12.14 0.55
CA LYS A 173 -13.08 -11.38 -0.61
C LYS A 173 -14.60 -11.25 -0.61
N LEU A 174 -15.31 -12.33 -0.25
CA LEU A 174 -16.76 -12.35 -0.24
C LEU A 174 -17.33 -11.43 0.85
N LEU A 175 -16.74 -11.44 2.05
CA LEU A 175 -17.17 -10.54 3.12
C LEU A 175 -16.84 -9.08 2.85
N ILE A 176 -15.65 -8.79 2.33
CA ILE A 176 -15.29 -7.42 1.96
C ILE A 176 -16.30 -6.90 0.94
N LYS A 177 -16.59 -7.70 -0.10
CA LYS A 177 -17.63 -7.36 -1.07
C LYS A 177 -19.01 -7.17 -0.42
N ARG A 178 -19.42 -8.04 0.50
CA ARG A 178 -20.70 -7.90 1.21
C ARG A 178 -20.73 -6.61 2.04
N LEU A 179 -19.68 -6.31 2.79
CA LEU A 179 -19.56 -5.10 3.59
C LEU A 179 -19.66 -3.85 2.72
N LEU A 180 -18.99 -3.83 1.57
CA LEU A 180 -19.05 -2.72 0.62
C LEU A 180 -20.46 -2.55 0.01
N LEU A 181 -21.23 -3.64 -0.10
CA LEU A 181 -22.55 -3.65 -0.72
C LEU A 181 -23.73 -3.47 0.26
N GLU A 182 -23.54 -3.78 1.54
CA GLU A 182 -24.62 -3.84 2.55
C GLU A 182 -25.39 -2.51 2.68
N HIS A 183 -24.73 -1.38 2.38
CA HIS A 183 -25.34 -0.03 2.35
C HIS A 183 -25.29 0.66 0.98
N SER A 184 -25.00 -0.07 -0.10
CA SER A 184 -25.07 0.46 -1.46
C SER A 184 -26.33 -0.04 -2.16
N THR A 185 -27.32 0.83 -2.34
CA THR A 185 -28.58 0.46 -3.01
C THR A 185 -28.44 0.36 -4.54
N THR A 186 -27.31 0.82 -5.12
CA THR A 186 -27.14 0.95 -6.58
C THR A 186 -25.78 0.51 -7.13
N PHE A 187 -24.83 0.07 -6.30
CA PHE A 187 -23.44 -0.15 -6.74
C PHE A 187 -23.18 -1.57 -7.25
N THR A 188 -23.16 -1.77 -8.57
CA THR A 188 -22.77 -3.03 -9.23
C THR A 188 -21.27 -3.09 -9.60
N ALA A 189 -20.50 -2.05 -9.29
CA ALA A 189 -19.19 -1.79 -9.89
C ALA A 189 -17.98 -2.58 -9.32
N SER A 190 -18.16 -3.41 -8.29
CA SER A 190 -17.04 -4.19 -7.72
C SER A 190 -16.43 -5.23 -8.68
N HIS A 191 -17.12 -5.64 -9.75
CA HIS A 191 -16.57 -6.58 -10.73
C HIS A 191 -15.61 -5.95 -11.74
N TYR A 192 -15.64 -4.63 -11.94
CA TYR A 192 -14.83 -3.95 -12.97
C TYR A 192 -13.47 -3.45 -12.44
N PHE A 193 -13.24 -3.47 -11.12
CA PHE A 193 -12.05 -2.89 -10.49
C PHE A 193 -11.44 -3.77 -9.38
N PRO A 194 -11.12 -5.04 -9.64
CA PRO A 194 -10.71 -6.01 -8.61
C PRO A 194 -9.41 -5.65 -7.85
N ASN A 195 -8.63 -4.69 -8.34
CA ASN A 195 -7.35 -4.30 -7.74
C ASN A 195 -7.31 -2.85 -7.23
N THR A 196 -8.34 -2.03 -7.48
CA THR A 196 -8.28 -0.58 -7.19
C THR A 196 -8.22 -0.29 -5.70
N PHE A 197 -8.80 -1.16 -4.88
CA PHE A 197 -8.88 -0.97 -3.43
C PHE A 197 -8.09 -2.02 -2.64
N ILE A 198 -7.11 -2.69 -3.28
CA ILE A 198 -6.34 -3.78 -2.65
C ILE A 198 -5.71 -3.38 -1.31
N PHE A 199 -5.29 -2.13 -1.16
CA PHE A 199 -4.74 -1.60 0.09
C PHE A 199 -5.80 -1.60 1.20
N PHE A 200 -6.97 -0.99 0.95
CA PHE A 200 -8.09 -0.97 1.89
C PHE A 200 -8.63 -2.37 2.20
N ASP A 201 -8.82 -3.20 1.18
CA ASP A 201 -9.29 -4.58 1.32
C ASP A 201 -8.32 -5.40 2.19
N THR A 202 -7.02 -5.18 2.02
CA THR A 202 -6.00 -5.81 2.87
C THR A 202 -6.11 -5.31 4.31
N LEU A 203 -6.17 -3.98 4.53
CA LEU A 203 -6.34 -3.39 5.86
C LEU A 203 -7.58 -3.95 6.59
N LEU A 204 -8.70 -4.02 5.89
CA LEU A 204 -9.95 -4.56 6.41
C LEU A 204 -9.79 -6.03 6.80
N SER A 205 -9.17 -6.83 5.93
CA SER A 205 -8.94 -8.26 6.21
C SER A 205 -8.05 -8.52 7.42
N LEU A 206 -7.14 -7.60 7.72
CA LEU A 206 -6.25 -7.70 8.87
C LEU A 206 -7.00 -7.53 10.20
N SER A 207 -8.18 -6.90 10.21
CA SER A 207 -9.01 -6.79 11.41
C SER A 207 -9.36 -8.16 12.02
N TRP A 208 -9.63 -9.17 11.17
CA TRP A 208 -9.92 -10.53 11.66
C TRP A 208 -8.71 -11.46 11.54
N LYS A 209 -7.81 -11.28 10.57
CA LYS A 209 -6.61 -12.13 10.44
C LYS A 209 -5.58 -11.88 11.53
N ARG A 210 -5.55 -10.67 12.10
CA ARG A 210 -4.66 -10.26 13.20
C ARG A 210 -5.45 -9.85 14.44
N ILE A 211 -6.63 -10.44 14.66
CA ILE A 211 -7.49 -10.17 15.83
C ILE A 211 -6.81 -10.46 17.18
N ASN A 212 -5.87 -11.41 17.21
CA ASN A 212 -5.12 -11.76 18.42
C ASN A 212 -4.08 -10.69 18.82
N TYR A 213 -3.87 -9.69 17.96
CA TYR A 213 -2.99 -8.55 18.23
C TYR A 213 -3.88 -7.35 18.59
N ASN A 214 -3.79 -6.89 19.84
CA ASN A 214 -4.53 -5.71 20.28
C ASN A 214 -4.09 -4.50 19.43
N VAL A 215 -5.01 -3.99 18.63
CA VAL A 215 -4.83 -2.74 17.91
C VAL A 215 -5.29 -1.59 18.78
N VAL A 216 -4.52 -0.50 18.77
CA VAL A 216 -4.89 0.75 19.44
C VAL A 216 -4.57 1.88 18.47
N VAL A 217 -5.56 2.70 18.15
CA VAL A 217 -5.36 3.92 17.37
C VAL A 217 -4.91 5.03 18.33
N PRO A 218 -3.80 5.74 18.07
CA PRO A 218 -3.36 6.83 18.92
C PRO A 218 -4.43 7.92 19.04
N TYR A 219 -4.60 8.46 20.24
CA TYR A 219 -5.56 9.53 20.47
C TYR A 219 -5.25 10.75 19.59
N SER A 220 -6.28 11.24 18.92
CA SER A 220 -6.26 12.49 18.16
C SER A 220 -7.62 13.14 18.31
N SER A 221 -7.65 14.41 18.73
CA SER A 221 -8.91 15.15 18.87
C SER A 221 -9.66 15.23 17.53
N LEU A 222 -8.94 15.36 16.41
CA LEU A 222 -9.53 15.31 15.07
C LEU A 222 -10.16 13.95 14.78
N PHE A 223 -9.49 12.86 15.16
CA PHE A 223 -10.04 11.51 14.96
C PHE A 223 -11.33 11.32 15.77
N THR A 224 -11.34 11.80 17.02
CA THR A 224 -12.55 11.77 17.87
C THR A 224 -13.70 12.58 17.29
N GLU A 225 -13.43 13.78 16.74
CA GLU A 225 -14.47 14.55 16.05
C GLU A 225 -14.98 13.84 14.79
N LEU A 226 -14.08 13.22 14.01
CA LEU A 226 -14.44 12.46 12.82
C LEU A 226 -15.28 11.22 13.15
N GLN A 227 -15.18 10.64 14.36
CA GLN A 227 -16.06 9.54 14.77
C GLN A 227 -17.54 9.97 14.83
N ASN A 228 -17.85 11.27 14.86
CA ASN A 228 -19.23 11.78 14.85
C ASN A 228 -19.86 11.80 13.45
N ILE A 229 -19.12 11.47 12.39
CA ILE A 229 -19.66 11.40 11.03
C ILE A 229 -20.41 10.08 10.83
N PHE A 230 -21.42 10.10 9.95
CA PHE A 230 -22.30 8.96 9.70
C PHE A 230 -21.57 7.66 9.32
N ILE A 231 -20.38 7.76 8.74
CA ILE A 231 -19.59 6.59 8.33
C ILE A 231 -19.21 5.71 9.52
N TYR A 232 -18.86 6.29 10.67
CA TYR A 232 -18.43 5.53 11.83
C TYR A 232 -19.55 4.60 12.33
N ASP A 233 -20.76 5.13 12.50
CA ASP A 233 -21.94 4.35 12.86
C ASP A 233 -22.30 3.30 11.80
N THR A 234 -22.18 3.66 10.52
CA THR A 234 -22.44 2.76 9.39
C THR A 234 -21.46 1.59 9.39
N LEU A 235 -20.17 1.84 9.63
CA LEU A 235 -19.15 0.82 9.77
C LEU A 235 -19.46 -0.09 10.95
N GLN A 236 -19.81 0.47 12.11
CA GLN A 236 -20.14 -0.32 13.29
C GLN A 236 -21.30 -1.30 13.01
N TYR A 237 -22.34 -0.83 12.33
CA TYR A 237 -23.46 -1.67 11.90
C TYR A 237 -23.03 -2.77 10.91
N CYS A 238 -22.32 -2.41 9.85
CA CYS A 238 -21.86 -3.37 8.84
C CYS A 238 -20.92 -4.42 9.42
N VAL A 239 -19.95 -4.01 10.23
CA VAL A 239 -18.97 -4.92 10.85
C VAL A 239 -19.70 -5.92 11.75
N LYS A 240 -20.70 -5.47 12.52
CA LYS A 240 -21.51 -6.36 13.35
C LYS A 240 -22.25 -7.40 12.52
N ASN A 241 -23.01 -6.99 11.50
CA ASN A 241 -23.90 -7.90 10.76
C ASN A 241 -23.20 -8.76 9.70
N VAL A 242 -22.05 -8.30 9.20
CA VAL A 242 -21.32 -8.99 8.13
C VAL A 242 -20.16 -9.79 8.68
N ILE A 243 -19.31 -9.19 9.53
CA ILE A 243 -18.04 -9.80 9.94
C ILE A 243 -18.22 -10.63 11.21
N ILE A 244 -18.79 -10.04 12.27
CA ILE A 244 -18.94 -10.72 13.57
C ILE A 244 -19.81 -11.97 13.42
N ASP A 245 -20.94 -11.86 12.73
CA ASP A 245 -21.84 -13.00 12.51
C ASP A 245 -21.22 -14.10 11.65
N SER A 246 -20.43 -13.74 10.63
CA SER A 246 -19.84 -14.71 9.71
C SER A 246 -18.64 -15.46 10.31
N PHE A 247 -17.76 -14.77 11.04
CA PHE A 247 -16.57 -15.39 11.63
C PHE A 247 -16.76 -15.83 13.09
N LYS A 248 -17.86 -15.43 13.75
CA LYS A 248 -18.10 -15.65 15.17
C LYS A 248 -16.95 -15.11 16.04
N ILE A 249 -16.44 -13.94 15.65
CA ILE A 249 -15.35 -13.23 16.35
C ILE A 249 -15.91 -12.08 17.18
N ASN A 250 -15.18 -11.67 18.21
CA ASN A 250 -15.54 -10.50 19.00
C ASN A 250 -14.59 -9.34 18.68
N LEU A 251 -15.10 -8.31 18.02
CA LEU A 251 -14.35 -7.09 17.73
C LEU A 251 -14.64 -6.06 18.82
N LYS A 252 -13.56 -5.49 19.38
CA LYS A 252 -13.63 -4.44 20.40
C LYS A 252 -13.82 -3.08 19.73
N LYS A 253 -14.06 -2.04 20.54
CA LYS A 253 -14.10 -0.66 20.05
C LYS A 253 -12.84 -0.30 19.26
N ASP A 254 -11.66 -0.65 19.77
CA ASP A 254 -10.39 -0.32 19.10
C ASP A 254 -10.25 -0.97 17.71
N ASP A 255 -10.89 -2.12 17.47
CA ASP A 255 -10.94 -2.74 16.15
C ASP A 255 -11.82 -1.94 15.18
N ILE A 256 -12.94 -1.39 15.67
CA ILE A 256 -13.80 -0.49 14.89
C ILE A 256 -13.07 0.83 14.60
N ASP A 257 -12.37 1.39 15.59
CA ASP A 257 -11.55 2.58 15.43
C ASP A 257 -10.45 2.36 14.38
N TYR A 258 -9.80 1.19 14.38
CA TYR A 258 -8.85 0.82 13.35
C TYR A 258 -9.49 0.72 11.95
N ILE A 259 -10.66 0.09 11.83
CA ILE A 259 -11.36 0.00 10.54
C ILE A 259 -11.76 1.39 10.04
N PHE A 260 -12.18 2.27 10.95
CA PHE A 260 -12.49 3.66 10.61
C PHE A 260 -11.24 4.45 10.20
N LEU A 261 -10.10 4.24 10.87
CA LEU A 261 -8.83 4.82 10.45
C LEU A 261 -8.45 4.35 9.03
N ALA A 262 -8.62 3.06 8.72
CA ALA A 262 -8.41 2.51 7.39
C ALA A 262 -9.32 3.18 6.36
N TYR A 263 -10.60 3.40 6.69
CA TYR A 263 -11.54 4.13 5.85
C TYR A 263 -11.06 5.56 5.56
N LEU A 264 -10.63 6.30 6.59
CA LEU A 264 -10.24 7.71 6.47
C LEU A 264 -8.95 7.93 5.69
N THR A 265 -8.07 6.92 5.61
CA THR A 265 -6.69 7.09 5.09
C THR A 265 -6.40 6.25 3.86
N SER A 266 -7.42 5.64 3.27
CA SER A 266 -7.25 4.88 2.04
C SER A 266 -8.41 5.08 1.08
N HIS A 267 -8.10 5.07 -0.21
CA HIS A 267 -9.13 5.05 -1.24
C HIS A 267 -9.98 3.79 -1.08
N ASN A 268 -11.28 3.97 -1.00
CA ASN A 268 -12.26 2.92 -0.86
C ASN A 268 -13.61 3.36 -1.44
N SER A 269 -14.49 2.41 -1.71
CA SER A 269 -15.84 2.68 -2.23
C SER A 269 -16.93 2.57 -1.16
N PHE A 270 -16.56 2.41 0.12
CA PHE A 270 -17.51 2.13 1.18
C PHE A 270 -18.48 3.31 1.36
N SER A 271 -19.78 3.00 1.29
CA SER A 271 -20.87 3.98 1.44
C SER A 271 -20.79 5.20 0.51
N ASN A 272 -20.10 5.10 -0.64
CA ASN A 272 -19.94 6.21 -1.59
C ASN A 272 -21.28 6.88 -2.00
N PRO A 273 -22.35 6.13 -2.33
CA PRO A 273 -23.65 6.73 -2.70
C PRO A 273 -24.34 7.50 -1.57
N ASN A 274 -23.89 7.34 -0.33
CA ASN A 274 -24.51 7.93 0.85
C ASN A 274 -23.87 9.28 1.23
N TRP A 275 -22.85 9.75 0.52
CA TRP A 275 -22.32 11.10 0.70
C TRP A 275 -23.25 12.13 0.05
N THR A 276 -23.75 13.06 0.86
CA THR A 276 -24.53 14.23 0.41
C THR A 276 -23.72 15.50 0.65
N GLU A 277 -24.06 16.60 -0.04
CA GLU A 277 -23.39 17.90 0.17
C GLU A 277 -23.36 18.29 1.65
N LYS A 278 -24.50 18.20 2.34
CA LYS A 278 -24.59 18.44 3.79
C LYS A 278 -23.63 17.58 4.64
N ARG A 279 -23.42 16.31 4.25
CA ARG A 279 -22.48 15.42 4.96
C ARG A 279 -21.03 15.81 4.69
N ILE A 280 -20.73 16.26 3.48
CA ILE A 280 -19.42 16.79 3.10
C ILE A 280 -19.14 18.09 3.86
N ASP A 281 -20.11 19.02 3.91
CA ASP A 281 -19.99 20.28 4.63
C ASP A 281 -19.71 20.08 6.13
N ASN A 282 -20.37 19.08 6.74
CA ASN A 282 -20.08 18.71 8.13
C ASN A 282 -18.63 18.26 8.34
N VAL A 283 -18.04 17.50 7.39
CA VAL A 283 -16.63 17.10 7.47
C VAL A 283 -15.71 18.30 7.29
N ILE A 284 -16.01 19.17 6.31
CA ILE A 284 -15.26 20.41 6.08
C ILE A 284 -15.23 21.25 7.36
N ALA A 285 -16.38 21.43 8.01
CA ALA A 285 -16.48 22.18 9.26
C ALA A 285 -15.62 21.57 10.39
N ILE A 286 -15.51 20.23 10.48
CA ILE A 286 -14.61 19.58 11.44
C ILE A 286 -13.15 19.96 11.17
N PHE A 287 -12.71 19.92 9.91
CA PHE A 287 -11.35 20.30 9.53
C PHE A 287 -11.07 21.79 9.74
N GLU A 288 -12.01 22.66 9.37
CA GLU A 288 -11.85 24.09 9.57
C GLU A 288 -11.76 24.47 11.04
N ASN A 289 -12.48 23.79 11.92
CA ASN A 289 -12.35 24.03 13.35
C ASN A 289 -11.08 23.41 13.96
N TYR A 290 -10.30 22.62 13.20
CA TYR A 290 -9.11 21.97 13.70
C TYR A 290 -7.89 22.92 13.69
N PRO A 291 -7.28 23.25 14.86
CA PRO A 291 -6.24 24.27 14.93
C PRO A 291 -4.99 23.99 14.10
N LYS A 292 -4.59 22.72 13.96
CA LYS A 292 -3.42 22.38 13.12
C LYS A 292 -3.73 22.52 11.63
N PHE A 293 -4.97 22.23 11.21
CA PHE A 293 -5.38 22.44 9.83
C PHE A 293 -5.40 23.92 9.49
N GLN A 294 -5.88 24.78 10.40
CA GLN A 294 -5.83 26.23 10.21
C GLN A 294 -4.40 26.77 10.05
N LYS A 295 -3.41 26.20 10.76
CA LYS A 295 -2.00 26.53 10.57
C LYS A 295 -1.45 26.17 9.17
N LEU A 296 -2.08 25.20 8.49
CA LEU A 296 -1.74 24.81 7.13
C LEU A 296 -2.53 25.62 6.09
N LEU A 297 -3.80 25.91 6.38
CA LEU A 297 -4.69 26.65 5.49
C LEU A 297 -4.35 28.14 5.41
N GLN A 298 -3.96 28.78 6.52
CA GLN A 298 -3.72 30.22 6.55
C GLN A 298 -2.58 30.67 5.59
N PRO A 299 -1.41 30.00 5.54
CA PRO A 299 -0.37 30.35 4.56
C PRO A 299 -0.84 30.23 3.10
N LEU A 300 -1.70 29.25 2.80
CA LEU A 300 -2.28 29.10 1.46
C LEU A 300 -3.24 30.24 1.12
N LYS A 301 -4.06 30.66 2.10
CA LYS A 301 -4.94 31.83 1.95
C LYS A 301 -4.14 33.11 1.67
N ASP A 302 -3.04 33.30 2.40
CA ASP A 302 -2.20 34.51 2.27
C ASP A 302 -1.42 34.53 0.96
N ALA A 303 -1.01 33.36 0.44
CA ALA A 303 -0.22 33.24 -0.78
C ALA A 303 -1.04 33.32 -2.09
N LEU A 304 -2.33 32.97 -2.05
CA LEU A 304 -3.16 32.89 -3.25
C LEU A 304 -4.07 34.12 -3.39
N PRO A 305 -3.95 34.90 -4.48
CA PRO A 305 -4.88 35.99 -4.76
C PRO A 305 -6.29 35.42 -4.96
N LEU A 306 -7.31 36.12 -4.46
CA LEU A 306 -8.73 35.72 -4.50
C LEU A 306 -9.09 34.47 -3.65
N SER A 307 -8.21 34.05 -2.72
CA SER A 307 -8.48 32.94 -1.80
C SER A 307 -9.77 33.10 -0.99
N GLY A 308 -10.19 34.33 -0.68
CA GLY A 308 -11.46 34.61 -0.02
C GLY A 308 -12.70 34.35 -0.88
N SER A 309 -12.59 34.47 -2.21
CA SER A 309 -13.69 34.21 -3.16
C SER A 309 -13.90 32.72 -3.46
N TYR A 310 -12.88 31.90 -3.21
CA TYR A 310 -12.87 30.45 -3.44
C TYR A 310 -12.51 29.68 -2.16
N HIS A 311 -12.97 30.17 -1.01
CA HIS A 311 -12.56 29.63 0.28
C HIS A 311 -12.92 28.14 0.42
N ASP A 312 -14.14 27.77 0.01
CA ASP A 312 -14.63 26.40 0.14
C ASP A 312 -13.86 25.44 -0.77
N GLU A 313 -13.54 25.86 -2.00
CA GLU A 313 -12.68 25.09 -2.91
C GLU A 313 -11.27 24.97 -2.36
N LEU A 314 -10.71 26.06 -1.82
CA LEU A 314 -9.37 26.05 -1.22
C LEU A 314 -9.29 25.09 -0.03
N VAL A 315 -10.33 25.01 0.79
CA VAL A 315 -10.40 24.08 1.93
C VAL A 315 -10.49 22.64 1.43
N LYS A 316 -11.34 22.36 0.44
CA LYS A 316 -11.45 21.02 -0.17
C LYS A 316 -10.10 20.58 -0.76
N VAL A 317 -9.42 21.49 -1.46
CA VAL A 317 -8.09 21.27 -2.03
C VAL A 317 -7.05 21.04 -0.93
N ALA A 318 -7.06 21.84 0.14
CA ALA A 318 -6.14 21.69 1.26
C ALA A 318 -6.35 20.38 2.02
N ILE A 319 -7.61 19.94 2.20
CA ILE A 319 -7.94 18.62 2.76
C ILE A 319 -7.39 17.53 1.84
N PHE A 320 -7.66 17.60 0.53
CA PHE A 320 -7.16 16.63 -0.44
C PHE A 320 -5.62 16.53 -0.43
N PHE A 321 -4.90 17.65 -0.42
CA PHE A 321 -3.44 17.63 -0.35
C PHE A 321 -2.89 17.23 1.02
N SER A 322 -3.66 17.41 2.09
CA SER A 322 -3.25 16.94 3.42
C SER A 322 -3.12 15.42 3.49
N GLU A 323 -3.89 14.67 2.69
CA GLU A 323 -3.74 13.20 2.56
C GLU A 323 -2.35 12.79 2.02
N HIS A 324 -1.65 13.69 1.33
CA HIS A 324 -0.32 13.44 0.77
C HIS A 324 0.82 13.96 1.65
N LEU A 325 0.51 14.60 2.79
CA LEU A 325 1.48 15.24 3.69
C LEU A 325 1.70 14.48 5.01
N PHE A 326 0.94 13.41 5.28
CA PHE A 326 1.06 12.59 6.50
C PHE A 326 1.79 11.27 6.28
#